data_AF-A0A3B4D7M9-F1
#
_entry.id   AF-A0A3B4D7M9-F1
#
_cell.length_a   1.000
_cell.length_b   1.000
_cell.length_c   1.000
_cell.angle_alpha   90.00
_cell.angle_beta   90.00
_cell.angle_gamma   90.00
#
_symmetry.space_group_name_H-M   'P 1'
#
loop_
_entity.id
_entity.type
_entity.pdbx_description
1 polymer ?
#
loop_
_entity_poly.entity_id
_entity_poly.type
_entity_poly.pdbx_seq_one_letter_code
_entity_poly.pdbx_strand_id
1 'polypeptide(L)'
;MDLKVLLLVLCITFSSVQGAIPTCCVQTSRIPLAILQEVEKFDVQSRNGACEIDAVVLHHKGKKYCALPRAKTVLQIIHKKRMGSKYMV
;
A
#
# COMPACT_ATOMS: atom_id res chain seq x y z
N MET A 1 39.11 -0.30 22.07
CA MET A 1 38.11 -0.44 21.00
C MET A 1 38.67 0.18 19.74
N ASP A 2 39.03 -0.65 18.77
CA ASP A 2 39.75 -0.24 17.56
C ASP A 2 38.94 0.73 16.71
N LEU A 3 39.59 1.77 16.18
CA LEU A 3 38.95 2.78 15.33
C LEU A 3 38.26 2.15 14.11
N LYS A 4 38.81 1.04 13.60
CA LYS A 4 38.24 0.23 12.52
C LYS A 4 36.92 -0.43 12.92
N VAL A 5 36.85 -0.95 14.15
CA VAL A 5 35.63 -1.57 14.69
C VAL A 5 34.55 -0.51 14.89
N LEU A 6 34.93 0.68 15.37
CA LEU A 6 34.00 1.80 15.50
C LEU A 6 33.45 2.25 14.13
N LEU A 7 34.32 2.33 13.11
CA LEU A 7 33.90 2.69 11.74
C LEU A 7 32.94 1.65 11.14
N LEU A 8 33.21 0.37 11.34
CA LEU A 8 32.34 -0.72 10.86
C LEU A 8 30.96 -0.69 11.53
N VAL A 9 30.90 -0.46 12.84
CA VAL A 9 29.63 -0.33 13.57
C VAL A 9 28.85 0.91 13.09
N LEU A 10 29.53 2.02 12.81
CA LEU A 10 28.91 3.20 12.23
C LEU A 10 28.33 2.89 10.84
N CYS A 11 29.08 2.27 9.94
CA CYS A 11 28.58 1.92 8.61
C CYS A 11 27.35 0.99 8.67
N ILE A 12 27.39 -0.05 9.50
CA ILE A 12 26.29 -1.02 9.60
C ILE A 12 25.02 -0.35 10.16
N THR A 13 25.16 0.50 11.18
CA THR A 13 24.02 1.23 11.75
C THR A 13 23.44 2.24 10.75
N PHE A 14 24.27 2.97 10.01
CA PHE A 14 23.79 3.89 8.96
C PHE A 14 23.11 3.16 7.79
N SER A 15 23.66 2.04 7.31
CA SER A 15 23.07 1.26 6.22
C SER A 15 21.75 0.59 6.63
N SER A 16 21.58 0.24 7.91
CA SER A 16 20.30 -0.31 8.41
C SER A 16 19.17 0.73 8.48
N VAL A 17 19.52 2.02 8.37
CA VAL A 17 18.58 3.17 8.34
C VAL A 17 18.32 3.63 6.90
N GLN A 18 18.73 2.86 5.88
CA GLN A 18 18.14 2.98 4.54
C GLN A 18 16.68 2.49 4.65
N GLY A 19 15.80 3.41 5.06
CA GLY A 19 14.39 3.15 5.29
C GLY A 19 13.77 2.45 4.09
N ALA A 20 12.92 1.47 4.37
CA ALA A 20 12.07 0.85 3.36
C ALA A 20 11.34 1.98 2.61
N ILE A 21 11.74 2.22 1.35
CA ILE A 21 11.13 3.26 0.52
C ILE A 21 9.64 2.95 0.48
N PRO A 22 8.77 3.86 0.94
CA PRO A 22 7.33 3.63 0.86
C PRO A 22 7.00 3.46 -0.62
N THR A 23 6.44 2.31 -1.00
CA THR A 23 6.01 2.08 -2.39
C THR A 23 4.77 2.93 -2.66
N CYS A 24 4.97 4.20 -2.96
CA CYS A 24 3.92 5.15 -3.29
C CYS A 24 3.42 4.91 -4.72
N CYS A 25 2.12 5.07 -4.92
CA CYS A 25 1.54 5.30 -6.24
C CYS A 25 1.94 6.69 -6.73
N VAL A 26 2.52 6.76 -7.93
CA VAL A 26 2.83 8.00 -8.66
C VAL A 26 1.79 8.34 -9.72
N GLN A 27 1.01 7.35 -10.15
CA GLN A 27 -0.07 7.51 -11.12
C GLN A 27 -1.26 6.65 -10.72
N THR A 28 -2.47 7.11 -11.02
CA THR A 28 -3.71 6.35 -10.80
C THR A 28 -4.34 5.96 -12.14
N SER A 29 -5.08 4.86 -12.13
CA SER A 29 -5.81 4.35 -13.28
C SER A 29 -7.24 3.99 -12.90
N ARG A 30 -8.14 3.94 -13.88
CA ARG A 30 -9.48 3.41 -13.70
C ARG A 30 -9.40 1.89 -13.71
N ILE A 31 -9.83 1.26 -12.62
CA ILE A 31 -9.82 -0.18 -12.47
C ILE A 31 -11.22 -0.74 -12.76
N PRO A 32 -11.36 -1.74 -13.64
CA PRO A 32 -12.64 -2.40 -13.90
C PRO A 32 -13.30 -2.96 -12.64
N LEU A 33 -14.63 -2.93 -12.60
CA LEU A 33 -15.41 -3.40 -11.45
C LEU A 33 -15.16 -4.89 -11.14
N ALA A 34 -14.96 -5.72 -12.17
CA ALA A 34 -14.63 -7.14 -11.99
C ALA A 34 -13.36 -7.34 -11.16
N ILE A 35 -12.32 -6.52 -11.39
CA ILE A 35 -11.10 -6.57 -10.59
C ILE A 35 -11.38 -6.10 -9.16
N LEU A 36 -12.12 -4.98 -8.99
CA LEU A 36 -12.49 -4.46 -7.65
C LEU A 36 -13.26 -5.50 -6.82
N GLN A 37 -14.07 -6.34 -7.46
CA GLN A 37 -14.82 -7.43 -6.84
C GLN A 37 -13.98 -8.65 -6.47
N GLU A 38 -12.73 -8.76 -6.95
CA GLU A 38 -11.77 -9.83 -6.63
C GLU A 38 -10.56 -9.31 -5.83
N VAL A 39 -10.56 -8.03 -5.42
CA VAL A 39 -9.50 -7.47 -4.58
C VAL A 39 -9.47 -8.19 -3.24
N GLU A 40 -8.28 -8.61 -2.82
CA GLU A 40 -8.01 -9.29 -1.55
C GLU A 40 -7.93 -8.26 -0.41
N LYS A 41 -7.16 -7.20 -0.66
CA LYS A 41 -6.89 -6.11 0.28
C LYS A 41 -6.77 -4.78 -0.47
N PHE A 42 -7.17 -3.69 0.17
CA PHE A 42 -6.84 -2.35 -0.29
C PHE A 42 -6.24 -1.52 0.83
N ASP A 43 -5.34 -0.61 0.47
CA ASP A 43 -4.74 0.38 1.36
C ASP A 43 -5.00 1.78 0.81
N VAL A 44 -5.26 2.74 1.70
CA VAL A 44 -5.45 4.14 1.32
C VAL A 44 -4.13 4.87 1.45
N GLN A 45 -3.65 5.42 0.33
CA GLN A 45 -2.52 6.32 0.30
C GLN A 45 -3.03 7.75 0.34
N SER A 46 -2.64 8.48 1.39
CA SER A 46 -2.91 9.91 1.51
C SER A 46 -1.66 10.72 1.15
N ARG A 47 -1.85 11.89 0.54
CA ARG A 47 -0.79 12.86 0.32
C ARG A 47 -0.33 13.46 1.66
N ASN A 48 0.84 13.04 2.13
CA ASN A 48 1.36 13.41 3.46
C ASN A 48 2.84 13.85 3.45
N GLY A 49 3.37 14.24 2.29
CA GLY A 49 4.77 14.62 2.12
C GLY A 49 5.72 13.44 1.84
N ALA A 50 5.36 12.21 2.21
CA ALA A 50 6.07 11.00 1.78
C ALA A 50 5.55 10.47 0.43
N CYS A 51 4.24 10.56 0.21
CA CYS A 51 3.63 10.33 -1.11
C CYS A 51 3.00 11.63 -1.63
N GLU A 52 3.12 11.88 -2.94
CA GLU A 52 2.71 13.15 -3.55
C GLU A 52 1.24 13.20 -3.99
N ILE A 53 0.58 12.05 -4.13
CA ILE A 53 -0.81 11.94 -4.60
C ILE A 53 -1.64 11.06 -3.68
N ASP A 54 -2.94 11.34 -3.66
CA ASP A 54 -3.93 10.44 -3.07
C ASP A 54 -4.22 9.28 -4.02
N ALA A 55 -4.19 8.06 -3.50
CA ALA A 55 -4.47 6.85 -4.27
C ALA A 55 -5.07 5.75 -3.39
N VAL A 56 -5.72 4.78 -4.02
CA VAL A 56 -6.07 3.52 -3.36
C VAL A 56 -5.23 2.42 -3.97
N VAL A 57 -4.41 1.77 -3.15
CA VAL A 57 -3.57 0.64 -3.56
C VAL A 57 -4.41 -0.62 -3.44
N LEU A 58 -4.60 -1.34 -4.54
CA LEU A 58 -5.35 -2.59 -4.59
C LEU A 58 -4.40 -3.77 -4.70
N HIS A 59 -4.63 -4.79 -3.89
CA HIS A 59 -3.92 -6.07 -3.95
C HIS A 59 -4.82 -7.11 -4.61
N HIS A 60 -4.40 -7.61 -5.76
CA HIS A 60 -5.15 -8.60 -6.53
C HIS A 60 -4.18 -9.56 -7.20
N LYS A 61 -4.28 -10.86 -6.89
CA LYS A 61 -3.45 -11.93 -7.47
C LYS A 61 -1.95 -11.65 -7.34
N GLY A 62 -1.53 -11.18 -6.16
CA GLY A 62 -0.14 -10.83 -5.86
C GLY A 62 0.38 -9.56 -6.55
N LYS A 63 -0.45 -8.84 -7.31
CA LYS A 63 -0.09 -7.56 -7.97
C LYS A 63 -0.72 -6.37 -7.26
N LYS A 64 -0.02 -5.24 -7.29
CA LYS A 64 -0.51 -3.95 -6.80
C LYS A 64 -1.04 -3.10 -7.94
N TYR A 65 -2.22 -2.51 -7.78
CA TYR A 65 -2.80 -1.55 -8.72
C TYR A 65 -3.09 -0.22 -8.02
N CYS A 66 -2.77 0.88 -8.68
CA CYS A 66 -3.05 2.23 -8.18
C CYS A 66 -4.37 2.73 -8.77
N ALA A 67 -5.41 2.80 -7.94
CA ALA A 67 -6.73 3.27 -8.30
C ALA A 67 -6.96 4.71 -7.83
N LEU A 68 -7.91 5.38 -8.51
CA LEU A 68 -8.38 6.71 -8.12
C LEU A 68 -8.96 6.70 -6.68
N PRO A 69 -8.81 7.79 -5.90
CA PRO A 69 -9.40 7.91 -4.55
C PRO A 69 -10.89 7.59 -4.49
N ARG A 70 -11.64 7.89 -5.56
CA ARG A 70 -13.08 7.60 -5.68
C ARG A 70 -13.42 6.10 -5.63
N ALA A 71 -12.47 5.23 -5.95
CA ALA A 71 -12.67 3.78 -5.87
C ALA A 71 -12.89 3.29 -4.42
N LYS A 72 -12.46 4.09 -3.42
CA LYS A 72 -12.65 3.78 -1.99
C LYS A 72 -14.10 3.48 -1.64
N THR A 73 -15.05 4.31 -2.09
CA THR A 73 -16.47 4.14 -1.76
C THR A 73 -17.03 2.82 -2.31
N VAL A 74 -16.65 2.48 -3.55
CA VAL A 74 -17.05 1.22 -4.18
C VAL A 74 -16.48 0.02 -3.42
N LEU A 75 -15.20 0.08 -3.05
CA LEU A 75 -14.54 -0.98 -2.28
C LEU A 75 -15.15 -1.15 -0.88
N GLN A 76 -15.52 -0.06 -0.20
CA GLN A 76 -16.21 -0.13 1.09
C GLN A 76 -17.57 -0.83 0.99
N ILE A 77 -18.34 -0.55 -0.07
CA ILE A 77 -19.62 -1.22 -0.32
C ILE A 77 -19.41 -2.71 -0.59
N ILE A 78 -18.47 -3.07 -1.44
CA ILE A 78 -18.12 -4.47 -1.76
C ILE A 78 -17.67 -5.20 -0.48
N HIS A 79 -16.81 -4.58 0.31
CA HIS A 79 -16.27 -5.16 1.54
C HIS A 79 -17.37 -5.35 2.60
N LYS A 80 -18.27 -4.37 2.77
CA LYS A 80 -19.43 -4.50 3.67
C LYS A 80 -20.38 -5.61 3.22
N LYS A 81 -20.61 -5.77 1.91
CA LYS A 81 -21.42 -6.88 1.37
C LYS A 81 -20.76 -8.23 1.64
N ARG A 82 -19.45 -8.37 1.45
CA ARG A 82 -18.71 -9.61 1.77
C ARG A 82 -18.77 -9.94 3.25
N MET A 83 -18.59 -8.95 4.14
CA MET A 83 -18.72 -9.16 5.57
C MET A 83 -20.16 -9.52 5.95
N GLY A 84 -21.17 -8.78 5.48
CA GLY A 84 -22.58 -9.11 5.72
C GLY A 84 -22.98 -10.50 5.21
N SER A 85 -22.49 -10.89 4.03
CA SER A 85 -22.69 -12.24 3.50
C SER A 85 -21.98 -13.31 4.32
N LYS A 86 -20.85 -13.00 4.96
CA LYS A 86 -20.10 -13.93 5.83
C LYS A 86 -20.82 -14.20 7.17
N TYR A 87 -21.75 -13.34 7.58
CA TYR A 87 -22.56 -13.50 8.79
C TYR A 87 -24.01 -13.95 8.50
N MET A 88 -24.35 -14.24 7.24
CA MET A 88 -25.65 -14.77 6.80
C MET A 88 -25.52 -16.19 6.21
N VAL A 89 -24.44 -16.91 6.56
CA VAL A 89 -24.21 -18.33 6.27
C VAL A 89 -23.96 -19.05 7.58
#